data_AF-A0A9W7FRJ7-F1
#
_entry.id   AF-A0A9W7FRJ7-F1
#
_cell.length_a   1.000
_cell.length_b   1.000
_cell.length_c   1.000
_cell.angle_alpha   90.00
_cell.angle_beta   90.00
_cell.angle_gamma   90.00
#
_symmetry.space_group_name_H-M   'P 1'
#
loop_
_entity.id
_entity.type
_entity.pdbx_description
1 polymer ?
#
loop_
_entity_poly.entity_id
_entity_poly.type
_entity_poly.pdbx_seq_one_letter_code
_entity_poly.pdbx_strand_id
1 'polypeptide(L)'
;MGCNNSKDAGLLDDDMMDVMDNHEAAVRKSIVKKDSARFKKRGTFKVEQQRGGMQKKKDHELRMRAREEIKTAPGGIPTLVNWVLTPEGAVLGEVFEGLKNGDYHEGELIQTSEISVGVVCKEWSVVTTESGSKYFLGINDTDELPLPPAKIGPPSEPHPRLSLNGGGETIPPQATKTKSPTTTTTTTIPPPSSSPPQEEGDKRTQMVRSRAESEARLLEKQKQQMERAKAKRADIDAKKEAQVQSDRDLASNKALGNAQEKEKWAKNREKLLKRQETRVAEEKKIREHYESERQQNAMRDLALTKEAQGIKEMRVGDGIVPMMEPSVAKPKRIKPTDLARMANGEVK
;
A
#
# COMPACT_ATOMS: atom_id res chain seq x y z
N MET A 1 70.88 -62.55 -20.14
CA MET A 1 71.35 -61.51 -21.10
C MET A 1 70.12 -60.95 -21.78
N GLY A 2 69.99 -59.63 -21.85
CA GLY A 2 68.88 -58.96 -22.55
C GLY A 2 68.38 -57.75 -21.79
N CYS A 3 69.05 -56.62 -22.03
CA CYS A 3 68.82 -55.29 -21.47
C CYS A 3 67.52 -54.63 -21.98
N ASN A 4 67.27 -53.43 -21.40
CA ASN A 4 66.56 -52.25 -21.94
C ASN A 4 65.17 -52.01 -21.32
N ASN A 5 64.73 -50.78 -21.05
CA ASN A 5 65.38 -49.49 -20.83
C ASN A 5 64.30 -48.51 -20.34
N SER A 6 64.72 -47.58 -19.47
CA SER A 6 64.26 -46.19 -19.33
C SER A 6 62.98 -45.75 -20.05
N LYS A 7 61.96 -45.39 -19.27
CA LYS A 7 60.91 -44.41 -19.59
C LYS A 7 60.12 -44.19 -18.30
N ASP A 8 60.42 -43.13 -17.57
CA ASP A 8 59.48 -42.48 -16.64
C ASP A 8 60.15 -41.21 -16.09
N ALA A 9 60.17 -40.19 -16.94
CA ALA A 9 60.42 -38.81 -16.54
C ALA A 9 59.52 -37.94 -17.42
N GLY A 10 58.43 -37.42 -16.84
CA GLY A 10 57.56 -36.47 -17.52
C GLY A 10 56.10 -36.60 -17.08
N LEU A 11 55.79 -36.24 -15.83
CA LEU A 11 54.39 -36.12 -15.38
C LEU A 11 54.30 -35.29 -14.09
N LEU A 12 54.64 -33.99 -14.15
CA LEU A 12 54.51 -33.11 -12.97
C LEU A 12 54.04 -31.67 -13.22
N ASP A 13 53.70 -31.24 -14.44
CA ASP A 13 53.48 -29.80 -14.69
C ASP A 13 52.02 -29.36 -15.01
N ASP A 14 51.06 -30.27 -15.22
CA ASP A 14 49.70 -29.86 -15.62
C ASP A 14 48.75 -29.56 -14.43
N ASP A 15 48.99 -30.08 -13.22
CA ASP A 15 48.06 -29.90 -12.08
C ASP A 15 48.21 -28.57 -11.33
N MET A 16 49.24 -27.75 -11.60
CA MET A 16 49.42 -26.46 -10.92
C MET A 16 48.68 -25.28 -11.58
N MET A 17 48.29 -25.40 -12.85
CA MET A 17 47.61 -24.30 -13.56
C MET A 17 46.13 -24.18 -13.13
N ASP A 18 45.45 -25.30 -12.84
CA ASP A 18 44.04 -25.30 -12.45
C ASP A 18 43.77 -24.73 -11.04
N VAL A 19 44.78 -24.73 -10.17
CA VAL A 19 44.65 -24.18 -8.81
C VAL A 19 44.67 -22.65 -8.81
N MET A 20 45.42 -22.02 -9.72
CA MET A 20 45.49 -20.56 -9.80
C MET A 20 44.20 -19.95 -10.38
N ASP A 21 43.59 -20.56 -11.40
CA ASP A 21 42.36 -20.07 -12.01
C ASP A 21 41.16 -20.14 -11.04
N ASN A 22 41.10 -21.18 -10.20
CA ASN A 22 40.05 -21.29 -9.18
C ASN A 22 40.19 -20.24 -8.08
N HIS A 23 41.42 -19.85 -7.71
CA HIS A 23 41.62 -18.83 -6.69
C HIS A 23 41.23 -17.44 -7.21
N GLU A 24 41.56 -17.11 -8.47
CA GLU A 24 41.19 -15.82 -9.05
C GLU A 24 39.66 -15.68 -9.24
N ALA A 25 38.97 -16.76 -9.63
CA ALA A 25 37.52 -16.79 -9.71
C ALA A 25 36.84 -16.60 -8.33
N ALA A 26 37.43 -17.14 -7.26
CA ALA A 26 36.93 -16.96 -5.89
C ALA A 26 37.10 -15.50 -5.41
N VAL A 27 38.25 -14.89 -5.69
CA VAL A 27 38.53 -13.49 -5.32
C VAL A 27 37.58 -12.53 -6.05
N ARG A 28 37.36 -12.71 -7.37
CA ARG A 28 36.42 -11.88 -8.15
C ARG A 28 34.97 -11.98 -7.63
N LYS A 29 34.51 -13.18 -7.24
CA LYS A 29 33.18 -13.37 -6.64
C LYS A 29 33.03 -12.67 -5.28
N SER A 30 34.11 -12.57 -4.50
CA SER A 30 34.08 -11.91 -3.18
C SER A 30 33.94 -10.39 -3.28
N ILE A 31 34.59 -9.76 -4.28
CA ILE A 31 34.56 -8.32 -4.51
C ILE A 31 33.16 -7.88 -4.97
N VAL A 32 32.55 -8.60 -5.92
CA VAL A 32 31.18 -8.30 -6.42
C VAL A 32 30.12 -8.44 -5.31
N LYS A 33 30.26 -9.41 -4.40
CA LYS A 33 29.35 -9.54 -3.23
C LYS A 33 29.47 -8.37 -2.26
N LYS A 34 30.68 -7.86 -2.02
CA LYS A 34 30.93 -6.75 -1.07
C LYS A 34 30.38 -5.42 -1.60
N ASP A 35 30.49 -5.18 -2.90
CA ASP A 35 29.96 -3.96 -3.53
C ASP A 35 28.44 -3.98 -3.70
N SER A 36 27.84 -5.15 -3.98
CA SER A 36 26.38 -5.33 -3.98
C SER A 36 25.75 -5.01 -2.61
N ALA A 37 26.42 -5.38 -1.51
CA ALA A 37 25.94 -5.08 -0.16
C ALA A 37 26.03 -3.59 0.20
N ARG A 38 27.05 -2.86 -0.29
CA ARG A 38 27.17 -1.41 -0.08
C ARG A 38 26.16 -0.62 -0.91
N PHE A 39 25.83 -1.05 -2.12
CA PHE A 39 24.86 -0.37 -2.97
C PHE A 39 23.42 -0.50 -2.44
N LYS A 40 23.06 -1.66 -1.87
CA LYS A 40 21.73 -1.87 -1.25
C LYS A 40 21.48 -0.98 -0.03
N LYS A 41 22.50 -0.64 0.76
CA LYS A 41 22.36 0.23 1.94
C LYS A 41 22.16 1.73 1.61
N ARG A 42 22.62 2.19 0.43
CA ARG A 42 22.44 3.60 0.02
C ARG A 42 21.14 3.85 -0.76
N GLY A 43 20.57 2.82 -1.39
CA GLY A 43 19.28 2.93 -2.10
C GLY A 43 18.05 2.97 -1.20
N THR A 44 18.08 2.33 -0.02
CA THR A 44 16.92 2.26 0.88
C THR A 44 16.66 3.56 1.64
N PHE A 45 17.70 4.35 1.94
CA PHE A 45 17.56 5.57 2.75
C PHE A 45 16.76 6.69 2.05
N LYS A 46 16.73 6.70 0.71
CA LYS A 46 16.01 7.72 -0.07
C LYS A 46 14.53 7.36 -0.32
N VAL A 47 14.20 6.06 -0.29
CA VAL A 47 12.81 5.57 -0.45
C VAL A 47 12.02 5.73 0.85
N GLU A 48 12.67 5.54 2.01
CA GLU A 48 12.05 5.75 3.33
C GLU A 48 11.57 7.20 3.52
N GLN A 49 12.38 8.18 3.08
CA GLN A 49 12.07 9.60 3.23
C GLN A 49 10.87 10.07 2.38
N GLN A 50 10.67 9.47 1.19
CA GLN A 50 9.49 9.74 0.36
C GLN A 50 8.22 9.07 0.89
N ARG A 51 8.34 7.90 1.53
CA ARG A 51 7.21 7.16 2.09
C ARG A 51 6.63 7.87 3.32
N GLY A 52 7.49 8.46 4.17
CA GLY A 52 7.05 9.25 5.34
C GLY A 52 6.31 10.56 5.00
N GLY A 53 6.58 11.16 3.83
CA GLY A 53 5.85 12.35 3.37
C GLY A 53 4.45 12.04 2.84
N MET A 54 4.24 10.85 2.28
CA MET A 54 2.96 10.42 1.72
C MET A 54 1.94 10.08 2.80
N GLN A 55 2.38 9.51 3.93
CA GLN A 55 1.52 9.20 5.07
C GLN A 55 0.92 10.48 5.68
N LYS A 56 1.76 11.49 5.94
CA LYS A 56 1.32 12.79 6.50
C LYS A 56 0.29 13.50 5.64
N LYS A 57 0.39 13.38 4.30
CA LYS A 57 -0.59 13.96 3.38
C LYS A 57 -1.93 13.24 3.46
N LYS A 58 -1.91 11.90 3.55
CA LYS A 58 -3.11 11.09 3.70
C LYS A 58 -3.81 11.40 5.04
N ASP A 59 -3.06 11.48 6.13
CA ASP A 59 -3.60 11.82 7.45
C ASP A 59 -4.22 13.23 7.47
N HIS A 60 -3.59 14.19 6.77
CA HIS A 60 -4.12 15.54 6.64
C HIS A 60 -5.42 15.59 5.79
N GLU A 61 -5.47 14.84 4.69
CA GLU A 61 -6.66 14.76 3.83
C GLU A 61 -7.84 14.10 4.55
N LEU A 62 -7.58 13.04 5.34
CA LEU A 62 -8.57 12.43 6.24
C LEU A 62 -9.08 13.42 7.28
N ARG A 63 -8.20 14.19 7.93
CA ARG A 63 -8.61 15.26 8.85
C ARG A 63 -9.49 16.31 8.17
N MET A 64 -9.17 16.70 6.93
CA MET A 64 -9.98 17.67 6.20
C MET A 64 -11.35 17.12 5.83
N ARG A 65 -11.44 15.85 5.41
CA ARG A 65 -12.71 15.19 5.12
C ARG A 65 -13.58 15.03 6.36
N ALA A 66 -13.00 14.55 7.46
CA ALA A 66 -13.68 14.49 8.75
C ALA A 66 -14.22 15.87 9.15
N ARG A 67 -13.45 16.94 8.94
CA ARG A 67 -13.87 18.32 9.23
C ARG A 67 -15.03 18.82 8.35
N GLU A 68 -15.12 18.39 7.10
CA GLU A 68 -16.26 18.74 6.23
C GLU A 68 -17.53 18.00 6.63
N GLU A 69 -17.41 16.74 7.05
CA GLU A 69 -18.53 15.91 7.48
C GLU A 69 -18.99 16.24 8.92
N ILE A 70 -18.15 16.88 9.74
CA ILE A 70 -18.50 17.37 11.09
C ILE A 70 -19.41 18.60 11.08
N LYS A 71 -19.63 19.25 9.93
CA LYS A 71 -20.71 20.25 9.80
C LYS A 71 -22.10 19.67 10.09
N THR A 72 -22.22 18.35 10.15
CA THR A 72 -23.46 17.63 10.46
C THR A 72 -23.62 17.26 11.94
N ALA A 73 -22.60 17.47 12.78
CA ALA A 73 -22.68 17.14 14.21
C ALA A 73 -23.56 18.15 14.97
N PRO A 74 -24.45 17.71 15.88
CA PRO A 74 -25.22 18.62 16.72
C PRO A 74 -24.28 19.48 17.58
N GLY A 75 -24.43 20.80 17.50
CA GLY A 75 -23.59 21.72 18.26
C GLY A 75 -23.67 21.47 19.77
N GLY A 76 -22.51 21.45 20.45
CA GLY A 76 -22.42 21.26 21.89
C GLY A 76 -22.31 19.81 22.36
N ILE A 77 -22.13 18.84 21.46
CA ILE A 77 -21.85 17.44 21.79
C ILE A 77 -20.44 17.10 21.28
N PRO A 78 -19.55 16.52 22.11
CA PRO A 78 -18.21 16.14 21.66
C PRO A 78 -18.30 15.03 20.62
N THR A 79 -17.48 15.13 19.58
CA THR A 79 -17.41 14.14 18.50
C THR A 79 -16.22 13.20 18.70
N LEU A 80 -16.49 11.90 18.69
CA LEU A 80 -15.48 10.84 18.79
C LEU A 80 -15.19 10.27 17.40
N VAL A 81 -13.92 10.25 17.01
CA VAL A 81 -13.43 9.59 15.79
C VAL A 81 -12.57 8.38 16.15
N ASN A 82 -12.34 7.49 15.18
CA ASN A 82 -11.55 6.27 15.38
C ASN A 82 -12.02 5.46 16.60
N TRP A 83 -13.33 5.40 16.78
CA TRP A 83 -13.91 4.86 18.00
C TRP A 83 -14.07 3.34 17.91
N VAL A 84 -13.94 2.65 19.04
CA VAL A 84 -14.07 1.20 19.17
C VAL A 84 -15.00 0.90 20.33
N LEU A 85 -15.96 0.00 20.10
CA LEU A 85 -16.84 -0.52 21.14
C LEU A 85 -16.10 -1.62 21.91
N THR A 86 -15.91 -1.42 23.21
CA THR A 86 -15.31 -2.43 24.09
C THR A 86 -16.34 -3.54 24.39
N PRO A 87 -15.89 -4.75 24.79
CA PRO A 87 -16.81 -5.81 25.20
C PRO A 87 -17.65 -5.46 26.43
N GLU A 88 -17.24 -4.45 27.20
CA GLU A 88 -17.96 -3.89 28.34
C GLU A 88 -19.05 -2.89 27.92
N GLY A 89 -19.24 -2.66 26.61
CA GLY A 89 -20.25 -1.73 26.10
C GLY A 89 -19.85 -0.25 26.18
N ALA A 90 -18.60 0.06 26.53
CA ALA A 90 -18.04 1.41 26.51
C ALA A 90 -17.45 1.76 25.13
N VAL A 91 -17.47 3.04 24.77
CA VAL A 91 -16.80 3.55 23.55
C VAL A 91 -15.45 4.15 23.93
N LEU A 92 -14.38 3.66 23.31
CA LEU A 92 -13.05 4.25 23.34
C LEU A 92 -12.81 5.00 22.02
N GLY A 93 -12.42 6.26 22.04
CA GLY A 93 -12.17 7.01 20.80
C GLY A 93 -11.42 8.32 21.03
N GLU A 94 -10.97 8.94 19.94
CA GLU A 94 -10.26 10.22 19.98
C GLU A 94 -11.24 11.40 19.83
N VAL A 95 -11.05 12.46 20.61
CA VAL A 95 -11.88 13.67 20.53
C VAL A 95 -11.44 14.52 19.33
N PHE A 96 -12.26 14.63 18.28
CA PHE A 96 -11.88 15.39 17.07
C PHE A 96 -12.14 16.89 17.19
N GLU A 97 -13.09 17.31 18.02
CA GLU A 97 -13.35 18.72 18.28
C GLU A 97 -13.88 18.86 19.70
N GLY A 98 -13.02 19.35 20.59
CA GLY A 98 -13.42 19.66 21.96
C GLY A 98 -14.51 20.72 21.95
N LEU A 99 -15.53 20.56 22.80
CA LEU A 99 -16.41 21.68 23.13
C LEU A 99 -15.54 22.89 23.47
N LYS A 100 -15.84 24.07 22.88
CA LYS A 100 -15.16 25.33 23.22
C LYS A 100 -15.13 25.64 24.73
N ASN A 101 -15.96 24.96 25.52
CA ASN A 101 -16.13 25.15 26.95
C ASN A 101 -15.80 23.89 27.80
N GLY A 102 -15.10 22.88 27.27
CA GLY A 102 -14.86 21.61 27.97
C GLY A 102 -13.41 21.31 28.32
N ASP A 103 -13.21 20.42 29.31
CA ASP A 103 -11.91 19.89 29.77
C ASP A 103 -11.25 18.91 28.79
N TYR A 104 -11.84 18.68 27.61
CA TYR A 104 -11.36 17.72 26.62
C TYR A 104 -10.46 18.39 25.58
N HIS A 105 -9.25 17.86 25.41
CA HIS A 105 -8.33 18.33 24.38
C HIS A 105 -8.57 17.61 23.04
N GLU A 106 -8.38 18.33 21.93
CA GLU A 106 -8.42 17.73 20.59
C GLU A 106 -7.32 16.68 20.44
N GLY A 107 -7.69 15.49 19.97
CA GLY A 107 -6.82 14.32 19.84
C GLY A 107 -6.66 13.49 21.12
N GLU A 108 -7.32 13.87 22.22
CA GLU A 108 -7.28 13.08 23.46
C GLU A 108 -8.08 11.78 23.30
N LEU A 109 -7.47 10.66 23.68
CA LEU A 109 -8.13 9.36 23.71
C LEU A 109 -8.96 9.26 24.99
N ILE A 110 -10.29 9.22 24.85
CA ILE A 110 -11.18 9.10 26.00
C ILE A 110 -11.93 7.75 25.97
N GLN A 111 -12.13 7.20 27.15
CA GLN A 111 -13.01 6.05 27.36
C GLN A 111 -14.31 6.55 28.01
N THR A 112 -15.42 6.25 27.36
CA THR A 112 -16.76 6.57 27.88
C THR A 112 -17.25 5.48 28.85
N SER A 113 -18.31 5.77 29.61
CA SER A 113 -19.03 4.74 30.37
C SER A 113 -19.86 3.85 29.42
N GLU A 114 -20.46 2.77 29.95
CA GLU A 114 -21.34 1.89 29.18
C GLU A 114 -22.48 2.68 28.48
N ILE A 115 -22.87 2.27 27.28
CA ILE A 115 -23.92 2.95 26.51
C ILE A 115 -25.29 2.47 26.97
N SER A 116 -26.10 3.40 27.50
CA SER A 116 -27.38 3.08 28.14
C SER A 116 -28.54 2.86 27.16
N VAL A 117 -28.51 3.51 25.99
CA VAL A 117 -29.66 3.52 25.05
C VAL A 117 -29.19 3.38 23.60
N GLY A 118 -29.69 2.34 22.92
CA GLY A 118 -29.50 2.11 21.49
C GLY A 118 -28.27 1.29 21.17
N VAL A 119 -28.42 -0.05 21.20
CA VAL A 119 -27.36 -1.06 21.01
C VAL A 119 -26.64 -0.98 19.65
N VAL A 120 -27.09 -0.14 18.72
CA VAL A 120 -26.45 -0.02 17.40
C VAL A 120 -25.59 1.24 17.37
N CYS A 121 -24.32 1.08 17.76
CA CYS A 121 -23.28 2.07 17.50
C CYS A 121 -23.09 2.18 15.99
N LYS A 122 -23.81 3.12 15.36
CA LYS A 122 -23.60 3.47 13.96
C LYS A 122 -22.77 4.74 13.88
N GLU A 123 -21.96 4.83 12.85
CA GLU A 123 -21.36 6.10 12.45
C GLU A 123 -22.46 7.16 12.29
N TRP A 124 -22.14 8.40 12.66
CA TRP A 124 -23.02 9.57 12.60
C TRP A 124 -24.23 9.50 13.53
N SER A 125 -24.13 8.76 14.63
CA SER A 125 -25.20 8.68 15.64
C SER A 125 -24.79 9.30 16.97
N VAL A 126 -25.78 9.88 17.68
CA VAL A 126 -25.59 10.35 19.05
C VAL A 126 -25.83 9.18 19.99
N VAL A 127 -24.82 8.83 20.78
CA VAL A 127 -24.92 7.84 21.85
C VAL A 127 -25.02 8.54 23.20
N THR A 128 -25.77 7.94 24.12
CA THR A 128 -25.89 8.42 25.50
C THR A 128 -25.33 7.35 26.43
N THR A 129 -24.34 7.73 27.24
CA THR A 129 -23.74 6.83 28.24
C THR A 129 -24.67 6.67 29.44
N GLU A 130 -24.39 5.71 30.31
CA GLU A 130 -25.09 5.53 31.59
C GLU A 130 -25.00 6.75 32.51
N SER A 131 -23.89 7.50 32.45
CA SER A 131 -23.73 8.76 33.17
C SER A 131 -24.63 9.90 32.65
N GLY A 132 -25.32 9.70 31.51
CA GLY A 132 -26.13 10.73 30.85
C GLY A 132 -25.34 11.66 29.93
N SER A 133 -24.02 11.47 29.82
CA SER A 133 -23.19 12.19 28.85
C SER A 133 -23.54 11.76 27.42
N LYS A 134 -23.51 12.70 26.49
CA LYS A 134 -23.81 12.47 25.08
C LYS A 134 -22.54 12.61 24.27
N TYR A 135 -22.37 11.72 23.30
CA TYR A 135 -21.24 11.74 22.36
C TYR A 135 -21.78 11.53 20.95
N PHE A 136 -21.20 12.22 19.98
CA PHE A 136 -21.49 12.00 18.57
C PHE A 136 -20.42 11.09 17.98
N LEU A 137 -20.82 9.94 17.44
CA LEU A 137 -19.90 8.99 16.83
C LEU A 137 -19.61 9.42 15.39
N GLY A 138 -18.37 9.80 15.11
CA GLY A 138 -17.89 10.12 13.76
C GLY A 138 -17.50 8.88 12.96
N ILE A 139 -16.68 9.10 11.92
CA ILE A 139 -16.13 8.04 11.06
C ILE A 139 -15.30 7.07 11.89
N ASN A 140 -15.51 5.78 11.67
CA ASN A 140 -14.68 4.72 12.21
C ASN A 140 -13.75 4.17 11.11
N ASP A 141 -12.61 4.84 10.87
CA ASP A 141 -11.65 4.40 9.84
C ASP A 141 -10.87 3.13 10.24
N THR A 142 -11.17 2.56 11.40
CA THR A 142 -10.48 1.41 12.00
C THR A 142 -10.93 0.08 11.38
N ASP A 143 -10.78 -0.06 10.06
CA ASP A 143 -10.74 -1.38 9.39
C ASP A 143 -9.39 -2.10 9.66
N GLU A 144 -8.40 -1.38 10.21
CA GLU A 144 -7.18 -1.96 10.79
C GLU A 144 -7.39 -2.29 12.27
N LEU A 145 -7.56 -3.58 12.57
CA LEU A 145 -7.66 -4.14 13.93
C LEU A 145 -6.73 -3.43 14.93
N PRO A 146 -7.25 -2.88 16.05
CA PRO A 146 -6.41 -2.23 17.03
C PRO A 146 -5.47 -3.27 17.66
N LEU A 147 -4.17 -2.93 17.69
CA LEU A 147 -3.21 -3.60 18.55
C LEU A 147 -3.72 -3.51 20.01
N PRO A 148 -3.60 -4.57 20.81
CA PRO A 148 -4.14 -4.57 22.18
C PRO A 148 -3.58 -3.39 22.97
N PRO A 149 -4.41 -2.71 23.79
CA PRO A 149 -4.01 -1.50 24.48
C PRO A 149 -2.79 -1.77 25.35
N ALA A 150 -1.75 -0.96 25.19
CA ALA A 150 -0.69 -0.86 26.18
C ALA A 150 -1.37 -0.46 27.50
N LYS A 151 -1.11 -1.24 28.57
CA LYS A 151 -1.63 -1.00 29.92
C LYS A 151 -1.58 0.49 30.27
N ILE A 152 -2.76 1.11 30.32
CA ILE A 152 -2.94 2.48 30.82
C ILE A 152 -2.56 2.44 32.30
N GLY A 153 -1.43 3.08 32.64
CA GLY A 153 -1.04 3.32 34.02
C GLY A 153 -1.97 4.36 34.66
N PRO A 154 -2.05 4.42 36.00
CA PRO A 154 -2.93 5.35 36.70
C PRO A 154 -2.58 6.82 36.37
N PRO A 155 -3.57 7.73 36.43
CA PRO A 155 -3.43 9.11 35.99
C PRO A 155 -2.37 9.85 36.81
N SER A 156 -1.36 10.39 36.13
CA SER A 156 -0.34 11.26 36.72
C SER A 156 -0.90 12.67 36.93
N GLU A 157 -0.61 13.22 38.10
CA GLU A 157 -1.01 14.53 38.64
C GLU A 157 -0.81 15.75 37.72
N PRO A 158 -1.58 16.83 37.95
CA PRO A 158 -1.57 18.04 37.10
C PRO A 158 -0.32 18.90 37.31
N HIS A 159 0.36 19.25 36.22
CA HIS A 159 1.42 20.27 36.21
C HIS A 159 0.86 21.69 36.04
N PRO A 160 1.48 22.71 36.67
CA PRO A 160 1.02 24.10 36.58
C PRO A 160 1.34 24.74 35.20
N ARG A 161 0.34 25.43 34.66
CA ARG A 161 0.39 26.23 33.43
C ARG A 161 1.29 27.46 33.59
N LEU A 162 2.28 27.60 32.71
CA LEU A 162 2.90 28.89 32.38
C LEU A 162 2.12 29.52 31.20
N SER A 163 1.38 30.58 31.50
CA SER A 163 0.78 31.47 30.48
C SER A 163 1.87 32.37 29.90
N LEU A 164 1.96 32.46 28.57
CA LEU A 164 2.65 33.55 27.90
C LEU A 164 1.76 34.11 26.79
N ASN A 165 1.23 35.30 27.05
CA ASN A 165 0.55 36.17 26.11
C ASN A 165 1.51 36.70 25.03
N GLY A 166 0.98 36.93 23.83
CA GLY A 166 1.53 37.78 22.78
C GLY A 166 0.85 37.42 21.45
N GLY A 167 0.03 38.23 20.79
CA GLY A 167 -0.02 39.68 20.73
C GLY A 167 0.57 40.16 19.41
N GLY A 168 -0.27 40.67 18.51
CA GLY A 168 0.08 41.39 17.28
C GLY A 168 0.15 40.52 16.01
N GLU A 169 -0.14 41.00 14.81
CA GLU A 169 -0.62 42.30 14.36
C GLU A 169 -1.04 42.13 12.88
N THR A 170 -2.09 42.84 12.48
CA THR A 170 -2.64 42.90 11.11
C THR A 170 -1.76 43.74 10.19
N ILE A 171 -1.48 43.26 8.96
CA ILE A 171 -0.83 44.01 7.88
C ILE A 171 -1.83 44.25 6.73
N PRO A 172 -2.04 45.49 6.26
CA PRO A 172 -2.83 45.79 5.05
C PRO A 172 -1.99 45.78 3.75
N PRO A 173 -2.63 45.60 2.57
CA PRO A 173 -1.93 45.56 1.29
C PRO A 173 -1.57 46.97 0.74
N GLN A 174 -0.32 47.14 0.29
CA GLN A 174 0.13 48.34 -0.41
C GLN A 174 -0.25 48.31 -1.91
N ALA A 175 -0.94 49.35 -2.35
CA ALA A 175 -1.08 49.75 -3.74
C ALA A 175 0.00 50.78 -4.11
N THR A 176 0.72 50.59 -5.23
CA THR A 176 1.52 51.66 -5.87
C THR A 176 1.41 51.53 -7.40
N LYS A 177 0.72 52.50 -8.02
CA LYS A 177 1.25 53.67 -8.75
C LYS A 177 1.60 53.42 -10.22
N THR A 178 0.59 53.59 -11.06
CA THR A 178 0.65 53.89 -12.49
C THR A 178 1.36 55.24 -12.71
N LYS A 179 2.46 55.27 -13.47
CA LYS A 179 3.10 56.51 -13.94
C LYS A 179 2.78 56.73 -15.41
N SER A 180 2.13 57.84 -15.70
CA SER A 180 1.97 58.44 -17.03
C SER A 180 3.26 59.13 -17.48
N PRO A 181 3.59 59.16 -18.79
CA PRO A 181 4.56 60.10 -19.33
C PRO A 181 3.89 61.28 -20.06
N THR A 182 4.09 62.48 -19.51
CA THR A 182 4.06 63.81 -20.15
C THR A 182 5.46 64.00 -20.81
N THR A 183 5.71 64.53 -22.01
CA THR A 183 5.37 65.87 -22.55
C THR A 183 5.84 65.89 -24.01
N THR A 184 5.02 66.36 -24.94
CA THR A 184 5.40 66.60 -26.35
C THR A 184 5.83 68.06 -26.50
N THR A 185 7.12 68.29 -26.74
CA THR A 185 7.65 69.62 -27.06
C THR A 185 7.66 69.79 -28.58
N THR A 186 6.76 70.63 -29.10
CA THR A 186 6.72 71.05 -30.50
C THR A 186 7.70 72.20 -30.70
N THR A 187 8.86 71.91 -31.32
CA THR A 187 9.84 72.92 -31.73
C THR A 187 9.53 73.38 -33.16
N THR A 188 9.13 74.64 -33.28
CA THR A 188 8.87 75.35 -34.54
C THR A 188 10.17 75.58 -35.32
N ILE A 189 10.19 75.17 -36.59
CA ILE A 189 11.33 75.24 -37.51
C ILE A 189 11.23 76.53 -38.36
N PRO A 190 12.27 77.39 -38.41
CA PRO A 190 12.36 78.49 -39.37
C PRO A 190 12.86 78.04 -40.76
N PRO A 191 12.58 78.80 -41.83
CA PRO A 191 12.88 78.41 -43.21
C PRO A 191 14.39 78.45 -43.54
N PRO A 192 14.88 77.54 -44.40
CA PRO A 192 16.29 77.49 -44.79
C PRO A 192 16.61 78.57 -45.83
N SER A 193 17.65 79.36 -45.54
CA SER A 193 18.28 80.29 -46.47
C SER A 193 19.77 79.98 -46.52
N SER A 194 20.32 80.05 -47.73
CA SER A 194 21.73 79.95 -48.14
C SER A 194 22.31 78.55 -48.40
N SER A 195 23.01 78.51 -49.54
CA SER A 195 23.58 77.37 -50.24
C SER A 195 24.70 76.68 -49.44
N PRO A 196 24.76 75.33 -49.42
CA PRO A 196 25.75 74.61 -48.62
C PRO A 196 27.13 74.60 -49.29
N PRO A 197 28.22 74.72 -48.51
CA PRO A 197 29.59 74.45 -48.94
C PRO A 197 29.80 72.95 -49.21
N GLN A 198 30.59 72.61 -50.23
CA GLN A 198 30.80 71.22 -50.71
C GLN A 198 31.40 70.23 -49.68
N GLU A 199 31.81 70.68 -48.49
CA GLU A 199 32.41 69.85 -47.42
C GLU A 199 31.36 69.16 -46.50
N GLU A 200 30.08 69.52 -46.58
CA GLU A 200 28.98 68.90 -45.79
C GLU A 200 28.48 67.55 -46.35
N GLY A 201 28.79 67.23 -47.62
CA GLY A 201 28.33 66.01 -48.29
C GLY A 201 28.85 64.72 -47.65
N ASP A 202 30.11 64.73 -47.18
CA ASP A 202 30.76 63.56 -46.60
C ASP A 202 30.23 63.24 -45.19
N LYS A 203 29.97 64.26 -44.37
CA LYS A 203 29.39 64.10 -43.03
C LYS A 203 27.96 63.55 -43.10
N ARG A 204 27.17 64.01 -44.08
CA ARG A 204 25.80 63.51 -44.28
C ARG A 204 25.81 62.05 -44.75
N THR A 205 26.74 61.67 -45.62
CA THR A 205 26.91 60.28 -46.08
C THR A 205 27.35 59.36 -44.93
N GLN A 206 28.25 59.82 -44.06
CA GLN A 206 28.69 59.05 -42.89
C GLN A 206 27.56 58.85 -41.86
N MET A 207 26.72 59.87 -41.61
CA MET A 207 25.55 59.73 -40.73
C MET A 207 24.53 58.73 -41.28
N VAL A 208 24.27 58.73 -42.59
CA VAL A 208 23.33 57.77 -43.21
C VAL A 208 23.84 56.33 -43.09
N ARG A 209 25.15 56.10 -43.30
CA ARG A 209 25.76 54.77 -43.09
C ARG A 209 25.68 54.33 -41.63
N SER A 210 26.01 55.21 -40.68
CA SER A 210 25.92 54.92 -39.26
C SER A 210 24.49 54.58 -38.82
N ARG A 211 23.49 55.27 -39.36
CA ARG A 211 22.08 54.97 -39.10
C ARG A 211 21.67 53.61 -39.66
N ALA A 212 22.03 53.30 -40.92
CA ALA A 212 21.75 52.01 -41.53
C ALA A 212 22.41 50.85 -40.75
N GLU A 213 23.66 51.01 -40.30
CA GLU A 213 24.33 50.02 -39.46
C GLU A 213 23.65 49.85 -38.09
N SER A 214 23.18 50.94 -37.48
CA SER A 214 22.47 50.89 -36.20
C SER A 214 21.12 50.18 -36.32
N GLU A 215 20.38 50.40 -37.41
CA GLU A 215 19.10 49.74 -37.70
C GLU A 215 19.31 48.24 -37.99
N ALA A 216 20.36 47.87 -38.73
CA ALA A 216 20.73 46.47 -38.95
C ALA A 216 21.07 45.73 -37.65
N ARG A 217 21.85 46.36 -36.75
CA ARG A 217 22.15 45.80 -35.42
C ARG A 217 20.90 45.63 -34.55
N LEU A 218 19.94 46.54 -34.65
CA LEU A 218 18.68 46.43 -33.92
C LEU A 218 17.84 45.25 -34.41
N LEU A 219 17.71 45.08 -35.74
CA LEU A 219 17.00 43.94 -36.33
C LEU A 219 17.68 42.60 -35.99
N GLU A 220 19.01 42.55 -36.01
CA GLU A 220 19.75 41.35 -35.61
C GLU A 220 19.51 41.01 -34.14
N LYS A 221 19.54 42.01 -33.25
CA LYS A 221 19.25 41.83 -31.82
C LYS A 221 17.81 41.34 -31.59
N GLN A 222 16.83 41.87 -32.34
CA GLN A 222 15.45 41.38 -32.29
C GLN A 222 15.34 39.92 -32.76
N LYS A 223 16.01 39.56 -33.85
CA LYS A 223 16.07 38.17 -34.34
C LYS A 223 16.67 37.22 -33.31
N GLN A 224 17.79 37.60 -32.69
CA GLN A 224 18.42 36.81 -31.62
C GLN A 224 17.49 36.67 -30.39
N GLN A 225 16.74 37.71 -30.03
CA GLN A 225 15.76 37.63 -28.94
C GLN A 225 14.61 36.67 -29.26
N MET A 226 14.09 36.71 -30.49
CA MET A 226 13.04 35.79 -30.96
C MET A 226 13.52 34.34 -30.99
N GLU A 227 14.75 34.10 -31.44
CA GLU A 227 15.35 32.77 -31.45
C GLU A 227 15.57 32.22 -30.02
N ARG A 228 16.09 33.05 -29.10
CA ARG A 228 16.22 32.68 -27.68
C ARG A 228 14.85 32.41 -27.04
N ALA A 229 13.83 33.20 -27.38
CA ALA A 229 12.47 32.96 -26.89
C ALA A 229 11.90 31.63 -27.43
N LYS A 230 12.16 31.31 -28.70
CA LYS A 230 11.77 30.03 -29.31
C LYS A 230 12.48 28.85 -28.64
N ALA A 231 13.78 28.94 -28.40
CA ALA A 231 14.55 27.91 -27.71
C ALA A 231 14.05 27.68 -26.27
N LYS A 232 13.73 28.76 -25.53
CA LYS A 232 13.14 28.65 -24.18
C LYS A 232 11.77 27.97 -24.18
N ARG A 233 10.92 28.26 -25.17
CA ARG A 233 9.62 27.58 -25.31
C ARG A 233 9.80 26.08 -25.57
N ALA A 234 10.70 25.72 -26.49
CA ALA A 234 10.99 24.32 -26.77
C ALA A 234 11.51 23.55 -25.54
N ASP A 235 12.38 24.15 -24.71
CA ASP A 235 12.85 23.54 -23.45
C ASP A 235 11.71 23.34 -22.43
N ILE A 236 10.79 24.31 -22.32
CA ILE A 236 9.62 24.18 -21.45
C ILE A 236 8.70 23.05 -21.94
N ASP A 237 8.45 22.96 -23.24
CA ASP A 237 7.58 21.95 -23.81
C ASP A 237 8.20 20.54 -23.67
N ALA A 238 9.51 20.39 -23.90
CA ALA A 238 10.22 19.13 -23.66
C ALA A 238 10.17 18.71 -22.18
N LYS A 239 10.30 19.66 -21.24
CA LYS A 239 10.15 19.37 -19.80
C LYS A 239 8.73 18.94 -19.44
N LYS A 240 7.71 19.58 -20.01
CA LYS A 240 6.32 19.17 -19.80
C LYS A 240 6.05 17.78 -20.34
N GLU A 241 6.56 17.45 -21.53
CA GLU A 241 6.41 16.12 -22.11
C GLU A 241 7.11 15.05 -21.26
N ALA A 242 8.33 15.31 -20.79
CA ALA A 242 9.04 14.41 -19.88
C ALA A 242 8.29 14.20 -18.55
N GLN A 243 7.68 15.25 -18.01
CA GLN A 243 6.84 15.16 -16.80
C GLN A 243 5.61 14.27 -17.05
N VAL A 244 4.89 14.50 -18.16
CA VAL A 244 3.71 13.69 -18.54
C VAL A 244 4.10 12.22 -18.73
N GLN A 245 5.25 11.95 -19.33
CA GLN A 245 5.75 10.59 -19.49
C GLN A 245 6.10 9.94 -18.15
N SER A 246 6.76 10.66 -17.25
CA SER A 246 7.05 10.17 -15.89
C SER A 246 5.76 9.86 -15.10
N ASP A 247 4.75 10.71 -15.20
CA ASP A 247 3.46 10.51 -14.53
C ASP A 247 2.71 9.30 -15.11
N ARG A 248 2.82 9.08 -16.43
CA ARG A 248 2.27 7.90 -17.13
C ARG A 248 2.93 6.61 -16.65
N ASP A 249 4.25 6.60 -16.53
CA ASP A 249 5.00 5.43 -16.06
C ASP A 249 4.71 5.13 -14.58
N LEU A 250 4.56 6.16 -13.75
CA LEU A 250 4.15 6.01 -12.35
C LEU A 250 2.73 5.41 -12.25
N ALA A 251 1.79 5.89 -13.06
CA ALA A 251 0.43 5.36 -13.12
C ALA A 251 0.40 3.90 -13.59
N SER A 252 1.19 3.55 -14.60
CA SER A 252 1.34 2.19 -15.11
C SER A 252 1.89 1.23 -14.04
N ASN A 253 2.95 1.63 -13.34
CA ASN A 253 3.54 0.83 -12.27
C ASN A 253 2.55 0.62 -11.10
N LYS A 254 1.78 1.66 -10.73
CA LYS A 254 0.74 1.56 -9.71
C LYS A 254 -0.37 0.60 -10.13
N ALA A 255 -0.81 0.66 -11.39
CA ALA A 255 -1.82 -0.25 -11.92
C ALA A 255 -1.33 -1.72 -11.91
N LEU A 256 -0.06 -1.95 -12.25
CA LEU A 256 0.55 -3.28 -12.22
C LEU A 256 0.66 -3.84 -10.80
N GLY A 257 1.03 -3.00 -9.81
CA GLY A 257 1.01 -3.36 -8.40
C GLY A 257 -0.38 -3.78 -7.91
N ASN A 258 -1.40 -2.97 -8.20
CA ASN A 258 -2.79 -3.28 -7.85
C ASN A 258 -3.30 -4.57 -8.51
N ALA A 259 -2.88 -4.85 -9.75
CA ALA A 259 -3.25 -6.09 -10.44
C ALA A 259 -2.65 -7.33 -9.75
N GLN A 260 -1.38 -7.26 -9.33
CA GLN A 260 -0.73 -8.34 -8.59
C GLN A 260 -1.37 -8.59 -7.22
N GLU A 261 -1.78 -7.54 -6.51
CA GLU A 261 -2.49 -7.66 -5.24
C GLU A 261 -3.87 -8.30 -5.41
N LYS A 262 -4.63 -7.89 -6.44
CA LYS A 262 -5.91 -8.54 -6.79
C LYS A 262 -5.74 -10.02 -7.11
N GLU A 263 -4.69 -10.39 -7.84
CA GLU A 263 -4.40 -11.79 -8.15
C GLU A 263 -4.07 -12.60 -6.88
N LYS A 264 -3.27 -12.04 -5.95
CA LYS A 264 -2.98 -12.67 -4.65
C LYS A 264 -4.24 -12.84 -3.83
N TRP A 265 -5.11 -11.83 -3.79
CA TRP A 265 -6.38 -11.89 -3.07
C TRP A 265 -7.31 -12.96 -3.67
N ALA A 266 -7.42 -13.04 -5.00
CA ALA A 266 -8.18 -14.07 -5.69
C ALA A 266 -7.67 -15.48 -5.37
N LYS A 267 -6.36 -15.70 -5.41
CA LYS A 267 -5.73 -16.98 -5.02
C LYS A 267 -5.99 -17.35 -3.56
N ASN A 268 -5.96 -16.38 -2.66
CA ASN A 268 -6.25 -16.62 -1.25
C ASN A 268 -7.74 -16.97 -1.04
N ARG A 269 -8.63 -16.25 -1.72
CA ARG A 269 -10.07 -16.52 -1.70
C ARG A 269 -10.39 -17.92 -2.23
N GLU A 270 -9.76 -18.35 -3.33
CA GLU A 270 -9.92 -19.70 -3.88
C GLU A 270 -9.45 -20.78 -2.88
N LYS A 271 -8.31 -20.57 -2.21
CA LYS A 271 -7.83 -21.48 -1.15
C LYS A 271 -8.80 -21.57 0.03
N LEU A 272 -9.42 -20.45 0.41
CA LEU A 272 -10.42 -20.43 1.48
C LEU A 272 -11.66 -21.22 1.10
N LEU A 273 -12.17 -21.05 -0.13
CA LEU A 273 -13.31 -21.80 -0.64
C LEU A 273 -13.02 -23.31 -0.68
N LYS A 274 -11.85 -23.71 -1.19
CA LYS A 274 -11.42 -25.12 -1.16
C LYS A 274 -11.40 -25.71 0.25
N ARG A 275 -10.93 -24.93 1.25
CA ARG A 275 -10.95 -25.36 2.66
C ARG A 275 -12.36 -25.49 3.23
N GLN A 276 -13.28 -24.63 2.81
CA GLN A 276 -14.70 -24.74 3.21
C GLN A 276 -15.34 -25.98 2.57
N GLU A 277 -15.11 -26.23 1.29
CA GLU A 277 -15.60 -27.42 0.59
C GLU A 277 -15.08 -28.71 1.24
N THR A 278 -13.80 -28.77 1.60
CA THR A 278 -13.24 -29.93 2.31
C THR A 278 -13.89 -30.14 3.68
N ARG A 279 -14.14 -29.06 4.44
CA ARG A 279 -14.82 -29.15 5.74
C ARG A 279 -16.25 -29.66 5.60
N VAL A 280 -17.00 -29.13 4.64
CA VAL A 280 -18.38 -29.59 4.36
C VAL A 280 -18.39 -31.06 3.94
N ALA A 281 -17.41 -31.50 3.14
CA ALA A 281 -17.28 -32.90 2.75
C ALA A 281 -16.93 -33.82 3.95
N GLU A 282 -16.07 -33.36 4.87
CA GLU A 282 -15.76 -34.08 6.12
C GLU A 282 -16.98 -34.17 7.04
N GLU A 283 -17.69 -33.06 7.26
CA GLU A 283 -18.94 -33.04 8.04
C GLU A 283 -20.01 -33.98 7.46
N LYS A 284 -20.11 -34.03 6.12
CA LYS A 284 -21.01 -34.96 5.44
C LYS A 284 -20.65 -36.42 5.74
N LYS A 285 -19.37 -36.79 5.64
CA LYS A 285 -18.90 -38.15 5.97
C LYS A 285 -19.18 -38.51 7.44
N ILE A 286 -18.97 -37.56 8.35
CA ILE A 286 -19.27 -37.74 9.77
C ILE A 286 -20.77 -38.00 9.97
N ARG A 287 -21.63 -37.24 9.30
CA ARG A 287 -23.09 -37.44 9.35
C ARG A 287 -23.51 -38.82 8.82
N GLU A 288 -22.98 -39.22 7.67
CA GLU A 288 -23.25 -40.54 7.07
C GLU A 288 -22.79 -41.68 8.00
N HIS A 289 -21.65 -41.53 8.69
CA HIS A 289 -21.18 -42.49 9.69
C HIS A 289 -22.15 -42.61 10.87
N TYR A 290 -22.59 -41.49 11.45
CA TYR A 290 -23.56 -41.50 12.56
C TYR A 290 -24.91 -42.09 12.16
N GLU A 291 -25.37 -41.83 10.94
CA GLU A 291 -26.62 -42.42 10.42
C GLU A 291 -26.49 -43.94 10.26
N SER A 292 -25.36 -44.43 9.74
CA SER A 292 -25.07 -45.87 9.65
C SER A 292 -25.01 -46.52 11.02
N GLU A 293 -24.33 -45.91 11.99
CA GLU A 293 -24.24 -46.41 13.37
C GLU A 293 -25.62 -46.45 14.04
N ARG A 294 -26.44 -45.41 13.84
CA ARG A 294 -27.82 -45.37 14.32
C ARG A 294 -28.67 -46.50 13.73
N GLN A 295 -28.52 -46.80 12.44
CA GLN A 295 -29.23 -47.91 11.79
C GLN A 295 -28.77 -49.27 12.33
N GLN A 296 -27.47 -49.47 12.55
CA GLN A 296 -26.94 -50.69 13.14
C GLN A 296 -27.45 -50.91 14.57
N ASN A 297 -27.47 -49.87 15.40
CA ASN A 297 -28.01 -49.93 16.75
C ASN A 297 -29.50 -50.25 16.76
N ALA A 298 -30.29 -49.61 15.88
CA ALA A 298 -31.71 -49.93 15.73
C ALA A 298 -31.96 -51.40 15.32
N MET A 299 -31.14 -51.95 14.42
CA MET A 299 -31.21 -53.37 14.05
C MET A 299 -30.85 -54.30 15.22
N ARG A 300 -29.88 -53.91 16.05
CA ARG A 300 -29.49 -54.65 17.25
C ARG A 300 -30.62 -54.67 18.29
N ASP A 301 -31.27 -53.54 18.52
CA ASP A 301 -32.40 -53.44 19.44
C ASP A 301 -33.61 -54.27 18.95
N LEU A 302 -33.88 -54.27 17.64
CA LEU A 302 -34.90 -55.13 17.04
C LEU A 302 -34.58 -56.63 17.18
N ALA A 303 -33.30 -57.02 17.12
CA ALA A 303 -32.90 -58.41 17.36
C ALA A 303 -33.11 -58.81 18.84
N LEU A 304 -32.71 -57.95 19.77
CA LEU A 304 -32.89 -58.19 21.21
C LEU A 304 -34.36 -58.26 21.63
N THR A 305 -35.21 -57.42 21.05
CA THR A 305 -36.66 -57.43 21.32
C THR A 305 -37.34 -58.69 20.78
N LYS A 306 -36.95 -59.17 19.59
CA LYS A 306 -37.44 -60.46 19.06
C LYS A 306 -37.06 -61.64 19.95
N GLU A 307 -35.84 -61.65 20.48
CA GLU A 307 -35.38 -62.69 21.41
C GLU A 307 -36.19 -62.64 22.73
N ALA A 308 -36.43 -61.44 23.28
CA ALA A 308 -37.20 -61.25 24.51
C ALA A 308 -38.68 -61.64 24.39
N GLN A 309 -39.28 -61.52 23.19
CA GLN A 309 -40.69 -61.89 22.96
C GLN A 309 -40.91 -63.41 22.95
N GLY A 310 -39.87 -64.24 23.11
CA GLY A 310 -40.04 -65.68 23.28
C GLY A 310 -40.71 -66.36 22.08
N ILE A 311 -40.66 -65.74 20.90
CA ILE A 311 -41.04 -66.38 19.64
C ILE A 311 -39.94 -67.40 19.34
N LYS A 312 -40.00 -68.55 20.03
CA LYS A 312 -39.37 -69.78 19.61
C LYS A 312 -39.99 -70.10 18.27
N GLU A 313 -39.35 -69.68 17.18
CA GLU A 313 -39.64 -70.23 15.87
C GLU A 313 -39.56 -71.74 16.02
N MET A 314 -40.72 -72.39 15.98
CA MET A 314 -40.80 -73.83 15.88
C MET A 314 -40.12 -74.17 14.57
N ARG A 315 -38.84 -74.60 14.64
CA ARG A 315 -38.14 -75.27 13.56
C ARG A 315 -38.90 -76.56 13.26
N VAL A 316 -39.97 -76.45 12.47
CA VAL A 316 -40.57 -77.59 11.81
C VAL A 316 -39.55 -78.00 10.75
N GLY A 317 -39.05 -79.22 10.89
CA GLY A 317 -37.97 -79.76 10.10
C GLY A 317 -38.24 -79.69 8.60
N ASP A 318 -37.17 -79.58 7.83
CA ASP A 318 -36.77 -80.67 6.95
C ASP A 318 -35.43 -80.38 6.28
N GLY A 319 -34.58 -81.41 6.23
CA GLY A 319 -33.55 -81.59 5.20
C GLY A 319 -32.40 -80.59 5.19
N ILE A 320 -31.42 -80.79 6.08
CA ILE A 320 -30.08 -80.22 5.91
C ILE A 320 -29.45 -80.83 4.66
N VAL A 321 -29.45 -80.09 3.56
CA VAL A 321 -28.57 -80.35 2.42
C VAL A 321 -27.21 -79.73 2.74
N PRO A 322 -26.09 -80.47 2.69
CA PRO A 322 -24.76 -79.92 2.90
C PRO A 322 -24.40 -79.00 1.73
N MET A 323 -24.65 -77.70 1.88
CA MET A 323 -24.14 -76.71 0.94
C MET A 323 -22.64 -76.55 1.17
N MET A 324 -21.87 -76.97 0.17
CA MET A 324 -20.44 -76.73 0.01
C MET A 324 -20.07 -75.30 0.45
N GLU A 325 -19.16 -75.20 1.41
CA GLU A 325 -18.53 -73.93 1.80
C GLU A 325 -17.93 -73.28 0.55
N PRO A 326 -18.37 -72.07 0.15
CA PRO A 326 -17.62 -71.32 -0.85
C PRO A 326 -16.28 -70.94 -0.24
N SER A 327 -15.21 -71.46 -0.82
CA SER A 327 -13.83 -71.10 -0.50
C SER A 327 -13.63 -69.60 -0.74
N VAL A 328 -13.86 -68.81 0.30
CA VAL A 328 -13.60 -67.37 0.28
C VAL A 328 -12.08 -67.21 0.31
N ALA A 329 -11.51 -66.93 -0.87
CA ALA A 329 -10.10 -66.60 -1.00
C ALA A 329 -9.75 -65.47 -0.03
N LYS A 330 -8.87 -65.77 0.93
CA LYS A 330 -8.41 -64.81 1.95
C LYS A 330 -7.92 -63.55 1.25
N PRO A 331 -8.44 -62.35 1.60
CA PRO A 331 -7.97 -61.11 0.99
C PRO A 331 -6.48 -60.97 1.27
N LYS A 332 -5.68 -60.84 0.21
CA LYS A 332 -4.23 -60.60 0.32
C LYS A 332 -4.03 -59.32 1.11
N ARG A 333 -3.34 -59.43 2.25
CA ARG A 333 -3.01 -58.31 3.13
C ARG A 333 -2.07 -57.37 2.38
N ILE A 334 -2.61 -56.27 1.85
CA ILE A 334 -1.82 -55.23 1.16
C ILE A 334 -0.92 -54.58 2.21
N LYS A 335 0.39 -54.51 1.93
CA LYS A 335 1.34 -53.89 2.86
C LYS A 335 1.15 -52.37 2.83
N PRO A 336 1.32 -51.65 3.95
CA PRO A 336 1.15 -50.19 4.00
C PRO A 336 1.98 -49.42 2.97
N THR A 337 3.14 -49.96 2.59
CA THR A 337 4.02 -49.41 1.55
C THR A 337 3.42 -49.43 0.15
N ASP A 338 2.54 -50.39 -0.15
CA ASP A 338 1.94 -50.53 -1.48
C ASP A 338 0.80 -49.52 -1.69
N LEU A 339 0.11 -49.13 -0.61
CA LEU A 339 -0.88 -48.05 -0.64
C LEU A 339 -0.26 -46.69 -0.97
N ALA A 340 0.94 -46.40 -0.44
CA ALA A 340 1.65 -45.15 -0.74
C ALA A 340 2.13 -45.09 -2.20
N ARG A 341 2.56 -46.23 -2.78
CA ARG A 341 2.95 -46.30 -4.20
C ARG A 341 1.76 -46.14 -5.15
N MET A 342 0.59 -46.67 -4.79
CA MET A 342 -0.63 -46.49 -5.58
C MET A 342 -1.10 -45.03 -5.59
N ALA A 343 -1.01 -44.32 -4.46
CA ALA A 343 -1.37 -42.91 -4.39
C ALA A 343 -0.48 -42.00 -5.26
N ASN A 344 0.76 -42.41 -5.50
CA ASN A 344 1.72 -41.66 -6.32
C ASN A 344 1.74 -42.08 -7.80
N GLY A 345 0.86 -43.01 -8.22
CA GLY A 345 0.81 -43.47 -9.62
C GLY A 345 2.03 -44.29 -10.06
N GLU A 346 2.81 -44.85 -9.14
CA GLU A 346 4.05 -45.58 -9.43
C GLU A 346 3.85 -47.07 -9.70
N VAL A 347 2.61 -47.57 -9.64
CA VAL A 347 2.29 -48.97 -9.94
C VAL A 347 1.64 -49.04 -11.33
N LYS A 348 2.40 -49.55 -12.31
CA LYS A 348 1.91 -49.87 -13.66
C LYS A 348 1.08 -51.15 -13.68
#